data_AF-A0A2M4DN25-F1
#
_entry.id   AF-A0A2M4DN25-F1
#
_cell.length_a   1.000
_cell.length_b   1.000
_cell.length_c   1.000
_cell.angle_alpha   90.00
_cell.angle_beta   90.00
_cell.angle_gamma   90.00
#
_symmetry.space_group_name_H-M   'P 1'
#
loop_
_entity.id
_entity.type
_entity.pdbx_description
1 polymer ?
#
loop_
_entity_poly.entity_id
_entity_poly.type
_entity_poly.pdbx_seq_one_letter_code
_entity_poly.pdbx_strand_id
1 'polypeptide(L)'
;MAIKFVSAFLVASFLLLVDFQSVNALRCWRCSSDASTAAFCDDPFTQDIITDQQRRWSYVDCSYPPQTYPFNQQNQPTRAVCKKMKQIINDRVVVSRSCAFEDVNAPPNSCLNTQTPSYIKTEFCETCTTDGCNGAAEYGPAAVLVLVSALVAKLLAW
;
A
#
# COMPACT_ATOMS: atom_id res chain seq x y z
N MET A 1 9.48 41.44 -16.27
CA MET A 1 10.39 40.31 -16.57
C MET A 1 10.92 39.65 -15.30
N ALA A 2 11.39 40.42 -14.31
CA ALA A 2 11.89 39.92 -13.02
C ALA A 2 10.89 39.03 -12.23
N ILE A 3 9.60 39.38 -12.20
CA ILE A 3 8.58 38.63 -11.44
C ILE A 3 8.40 37.19 -11.96
N LYS A 4 8.53 36.98 -13.29
CA LYS A 4 8.43 35.64 -13.89
C LYS A 4 9.64 34.77 -13.56
N PHE A 5 10.84 35.37 -13.50
CA PHE A 5 12.06 34.68 -13.08
C PHE A 5 12.05 34.31 -11.60
N VAL A 6 11.56 35.21 -10.73
CA VAL A 6 11.39 34.94 -9.29
C VAL A 6 10.37 33.82 -9.06
N SER A 7 9.24 33.84 -9.78
CA SER A 7 8.23 32.78 -9.69
C SER A 7 8.77 31.43 -10.18
N ALA A 8 9.52 31.41 -11.29
CA ALA A 8 10.15 30.20 -11.81
C ALA A 8 11.19 29.62 -10.83
N PHE A 9 11.98 30.48 -10.17
CA PHE A 9 12.92 30.06 -9.14
C PHE A 9 12.22 29.49 -7.90
N LEU A 10 11.12 30.10 -7.46
CA LEU A 10 10.33 29.60 -6.32
C LEU A 10 9.67 28.25 -6.63
N VAL A 11 9.12 28.08 -7.85
CA VAL A 11 8.55 26.81 -8.30
C VAL A 11 9.63 25.74 -8.42
N ALA A 12 10.78 26.06 -9.02
CA ALA A 12 11.91 25.13 -9.12
C ALA A 12 12.46 24.74 -7.75
N SER A 13 12.57 25.69 -6.82
CA SER A 13 12.99 25.42 -5.44
C SER A 13 11.96 24.58 -4.68
N PHE A 14 10.66 24.82 -4.90
CA PHE A 14 9.60 24.01 -4.29
C PHE A 14 9.63 22.58 -4.82
N LEU A 15 9.78 22.39 -6.14
CA LEU A 15 9.93 21.08 -6.77
C LEU A 15 11.17 20.33 -6.25
N LEU A 16 12.32 21.00 -6.12
CA LEU A 16 13.56 20.41 -5.61
C LEU A 16 13.47 20.01 -4.12
N LEU A 17 12.66 20.70 -3.32
CA LEU A 17 12.43 20.35 -1.90
C LEU A 17 11.49 19.13 -1.75
N VAL A 18 10.70 18.80 -2.77
CA VAL A 18 9.80 17.63 -2.75
C VAL A 18 10.57 16.31 -2.97
N ASP A 19 11.79 16.37 -3.52
CA ASP A 19 12.58 15.20 -3.94
C ASP A 19 13.53 14.61 -2.88
N PHE A 20 13.37 14.95 -1.58
CA PHE A 20 14.08 14.24 -0.51
C PHE A 20 13.51 12.83 -0.31
N GLN A 21 13.86 11.89 -1.19
CA GLN A 21 13.58 10.48 -0.99
C GLN A 21 14.57 9.91 0.03
N SER A 22 14.14 9.76 1.28
CA SER A 22 14.88 8.97 2.26
C SER A 22 14.94 7.51 1.78
N VAL A 23 16.14 6.94 1.61
CA VAL A 23 16.32 5.52 1.30
C VAL A 23 16.12 4.69 2.58
N ASN A 24 14.89 4.65 3.07
CA ASN A 24 14.47 3.71 4.09
C ASN A 24 13.96 2.43 3.40
N ALA A 25 14.08 1.29 4.08
CA ALA A 25 13.39 0.09 3.63
C ALA A 25 11.88 0.35 3.64
N LEU A 26 11.16 -0.16 2.62
CA LEU A 26 9.71 -0.05 2.52
C LEU A 26 9.06 -0.53 3.81
N ARG A 27 8.14 0.26 4.37
CA ARG A 27 7.36 -0.13 5.56
C ARG A 27 5.93 -0.48 5.22
N CYS A 28 5.46 -1.62 5.70
CA CYS A 28 4.11 -2.10 5.41
C CYS A 28 3.36 -2.47 6.68
N TRP A 29 2.02 -2.39 6.60
CA TRP A 29 1.19 -2.99 7.62
C TRP A 29 1.26 -4.52 7.54
N ARG A 30 1.43 -5.17 8.69
CA ARG A 30 1.49 -6.61 8.88
C ARG A 30 0.48 -7.03 9.94
N CYS A 31 -0.64 -7.59 9.48
CA CYS A 31 -1.74 -8.03 10.34
C CYS A 31 -2.67 -8.98 9.58
N SER A 32 -3.57 -9.63 10.32
CA SER A 32 -4.67 -10.42 9.77
C SER A 32 -5.92 -10.19 10.61
N SER A 33 -7.09 -10.00 9.97
CA SER A 33 -8.34 -9.70 10.68
C SER A 33 -8.89 -10.87 11.48
N ASP A 34 -8.43 -12.10 11.22
CA ASP A 34 -8.76 -13.29 12.00
C ASP A 34 -7.90 -13.46 13.26
N ALA A 35 -6.88 -12.60 13.47
CA ALA A 35 -6.09 -12.61 14.69
C ALA A 35 -6.79 -11.82 15.82
N SER A 36 -6.89 -12.44 17.00
CA SER A 36 -7.62 -11.88 18.15
C SER A 36 -7.11 -10.52 18.65
N THR A 37 -5.86 -10.16 18.34
CA THR A 37 -5.21 -8.91 18.75
C THR A 37 -5.14 -7.86 17.65
N ALA A 38 -5.75 -8.12 16.48
CA ALA A 38 -5.61 -7.32 15.27
C ALA A 38 -6.94 -6.89 14.65
N ALA A 39 -7.93 -6.54 15.48
CA ALA A 39 -9.21 -5.98 15.02
C ALA A 39 -9.03 -4.75 14.11
N PHE A 40 -7.96 -3.96 14.30
CA PHE A 40 -7.61 -2.85 13.41
C PHE A 40 -7.32 -3.27 11.95
N CYS A 41 -7.14 -4.56 11.69
CA CYS A 41 -6.84 -5.14 10.39
C CYS A 41 -8.09 -5.41 9.53
N ASP A 42 -9.28 -5.02 9.97
CA ASP A 42 -10.46 -5.08 9.13
C ASP A 42 -10.37 -4.15 7.90
N ASP A 43 -11.40 -4.20 7.05
CA ASP A 43 -11.60 -3.26 5.95
C ASP A 43 -13.00 -2.61 6.15
N PRO A 44 -13.08 -1.31 6.48
CA PRO A 44 -12.02 -0.31 6.42
C PRO A 44 -10.92 -0.49 7.49
N PHE A 45 -9.70 -0.13 7.13
CA PHE A 45 -8.55 -0.14 8.03
C PHE A 45 -8.63 1.02 9.03
N THR A 46 -8.59 0.73 10.33
CA THR A 46 -8.74 1.73 11.40
C THR A 46 -7.39 1.98 12.09
N GLN A 47 -6.62 2.93 11.58
CA GLN A 47 -5.30 3.26 12.14
C GLN A 47 -5.35 3.95 13.50
N ASP A 48 -6.45 4.62 13.79
CA ASP A 48 -6.71 5.44 14.97
C ASP A 48 -6.82 4.61 16.26
N ILE A 49 -7.31 3.38 16.17
CA ILE A 49 -7.46 2.48 17.32
C ILE A 49 -6.17 1.70 17.64
N ILE A 50 -5.10 1.86 16.84
CA ILE A 50 -3.85 1.13 16.99
C ILE A 50 -3.03 1.74 18.13
N THR A 51 -2.81 0.97 19.19
CA THR A 51 -1.89 1.36 20.28
C THR A 51 -0.45 1.45 19.78
N ASP A 52 0.41 2.21 20.46
CA ASP A 52 1.83 2.30 20.09
C ASP A 52 2.54 0.95 20.10
N GLN A 53 2.14 0.06 21.01
CA GLN A 53 2.65 -1.31 21.03
C GLN A 53 2.23 -2.06 19.76
N GLN A 54 0.95 -2.07 19.40
CA GLN A 54 0.48 -2.73 18.17
C GLN A 54 1.15 -2.14 16.94
N ARG A 55 1.30 -0.81 16.86
CA ARG A 55 1.97 -0.14 15.75
C ARG A 55 3.41 -0.63 15.57
N ARG A 56 4.18 -0.78 16.66
CA ARG A 56 5.55 -1.30 16.59
C ARG A 56 5.66 -2.72 16.01
N TRP A 57 4.66 -3.58 16.24
CA TRP A 57 4.68 -4.97 15.78
C TRP A 57 4.02 -5.19 14.42
N SER A 58 3.17 -4.25 14.03
CA SER A 58 2.32 -4.33 12.84
C SER A 58 2.69 -3.33 11.76
N TYR A 59 3.60 -2.38 11.99
CA TYR A 59 4.15 -1.52 10.95
C TYR A 59 5.65 -1.79 10.83
N VAL A 60 6.04 -2.60 9.84
CA VAL A 60 7.34 -3.28 9.82
C VAL A 60 8.13 -2.98 8.56
N ASP A 61 9.46 -2.98 8.68
CA ASP A 61 10.40 -2.84 7.56
C ASP A 61 10.42 -4.13 6.70
N CYS A 62 10.33 -3.99 5.38
CA CYS A 62 10.38 -5.08 4.41
C CYS A 62 11.80 -5.32 3.86
N SER A 63 12.81 -5.31 4.73
CA SER A 63 14.23 -5.41 4.34
C SER A 63 14.69 -6.82 3.99
N TYR A 64 13.96 -7.85 4.44
CA TYR A 64 14.41 -9.23 4.36
C TYR A 64 13.49 -10.06 3.47
N PRO A 65 13.97 -10.49 2.28
CA PRO A 65 13.24 -11.45 1.48
C PRO A 65 13.10 -12.80 2.20
N PRO A 66 12.05 -13.58 1.90
CA PRO A 66 11.97 -14.95 2.37
C PRO A 66 13.22 -15.72 1.90
N GLN A 67 13.83 -16.48 2.81
CA GLN A 67 15.08 -17.23 2.56
C GLN A 67 14.91 -18.34 1.51
N THR A 68 13.67 -18.67 1.16
CA THR A 68 13.29 -19.73 0.21
C THR A 68 12.56 -19.11 -0.97
N TYR A 69 13.32 -18.72 -1.99
CA TYR A 69 12.75 -18.53 -3.33
C TYR A 69 12.50 -19.91 -3.97
N PRO A 70 11.32 -20.14 -4.57
CA PRO A 70 11.13 -21.31 -5.43
C PRO A 70 12.22 -21.32 -6.50
N PHE A 71 12.80 -22.49 -6.80
CA PHE A 71 14.00 -22.68 -7.64
C PHE A 71 13.99 -21.94 -9.01
N ASN A 72 12.80 -21.58 -9.51
CA ASN A 72 12.59 -20.85 -10.76
C ASN A 72 12.69 -19.31 -10.65
N GLN A 73 12.83 -18.75 -9.45
CA GLN A 73 12.92 -17.30 -9.20
C GLN A 73 14.34 -16.81 -8.86
N GLN A 74 15.33 -17.71 -8.74
CA GLN A 74 16.71 -17.37 -8.38
C GLN A 74 17.38 -16.33 -9.30
N ASN A 75 16.90 -16.17 -10.55
CA ASN A 75 17.49 -15.27 -11.54
C ASN A 75 16.61 -14.06 -11.90
N GLN A 76 15.45 -13.87 -11.25
CA GLN A 76 14.57 -12.74 -11.55
C GLN A 76 14.83 -11.58 -10.58
N PRO A 77 14.93 -10.33 -11.07
CA PRO A 77 15.00 -9.17 -10.19
C PRO A 77 13.69 -9.06 -9.40
N THR A 78 13.80 -9.02 -8.07
CA THR A 78 12.66 -8.87 -7.16
C THR A 78 12.67 -7.52 -6.46
N ARG A 79 11.48 -7.05 -6.06
CA ARG A 79 11.29 -5.86 -5.23
C ARG A 79 10.42 -6.17 -4.02
N ALA A 80 10.66 -5.45 -2.92
CA ALA A 80 9.76 -5.44 -1.79
C ALA A 80 8.49 -4.65 -2.12
N VAL A 81 7.33 -5.16 -1.70
CA VAL A 81 6.02 -4.51 -1.85
C VAL A 81 5.16 -4.71 -0.60
N CYS A 82 4.25 -3.78 -0.36
CA CYS A 82 3.15 -3.96 0.58
C CYS A 82 2.02 -4.69 -0.13
N LYS A 83 1.57 -5.80 0.42
CA LYS A 83 0.43 -6.58 -0.09
C LYS A 83 -0.79 -6.38 0.80
N LYS A 84 -1.97 -6.20 0.19
CA LYS A 84 -3.29 -6.31 0.82
C LYS A 84 -4.05 -7.43 0.13
N MET A 85 -4.67 -8.31 0.90
CA MET A 85 -5.44 -9.43 0.37
C MET A 85 -6.74 -9.60 1.16
N LYS A 86 -7.84 -9.85 0.46
CA LYS A 86 -9.14 -10.21 1.03
C LYS A 86 -9.51 -11.60 0.53
N GLN A 87 -9.76 -12.51 1.44
CA GLN A 87 -10.11 -13.89 1.13
C GLN A 87 -11.37 -14.30 1.88
N ILE A 88 -12.16 -15.18 1.29
CA ILE A 88 -13.18 -15.95 1.99
C ILE A 88 -12.54 -17.29 2.37
N ILE A 89 -12.40 -17.55 3.66
CA ILE A 89 -11.84 -18.78 4.23
C ILE A 89 -12.92 -19.40 5.11
N ASN A 90 -13.41 -20.60 4.74
CA ASN A 90 -14.52 -21.27 5.46
C ASN A 90 -15.71 -20.32 5.69
N ASP A 91 -16.17 -19.65 4.62
CA ASP A 91 -17.27 -18.68 4.63
C ASP A 91 -17.05 -17.42 5.48
N ARG A 92 -15.83 -17.15 5.93
CA ARG A 92 -15.47 -15.92 6.65
C ARG A 92 -14.55 -15.05 5.82
N VAL A 93 -14.83 -13.75 5.82
CA VAL A 93 -13.95 -12.76 5.20
C VAL A 93 -12.74 -12.55 6.10
N VAL A 94 -11.54 -12.77 5.56
CA VAL A 94 -10.26 -12.52 6.20
C VAL A 94 -9.48 -11.52 5.36
N VAL A 95 -9.08 -10.41 5.98
CA VAL A 95 -8.24 -9.38 5.39
C VAL A 95 -6.84 -9.54 5.96
N SER A 96 -5.85 -9.73 5.10
CA SER A 96 -4.46 -9.83 5.48
C SER A 96 -3.61 -8.77 4.80
N ARG A 97 -2.62 -8.28 5.55
CA ARG A 97 -1.65 -7.28 5.12
C ARG A 97 -0.26 -7.81 5.43
N SER A 98 0.67 -7.71 4.48
CA SER A 98 2.04 -8.20 4.68
C SER A 98 3.05 -7.47 3.80
N CYS A 99 4.33 -7.59 4.15
CA CYS A 99 5.40 -7.47 3.15
C CYS A 99 5.31 -8.65 2.17
N ALA A 100 5.68 -8.43 0.92
CA ALA A 100 5.90 -9.47 -0.06
C ALA A 100 7.08 -9.08 -0.98
N PHE A 101 7.60 -10.07 -1.70
CA PHE A 101 8.62 -9.88 -2.72
C PHE A 101 8.07 -10.45 -4.02
N GLU A 102 8.10 -9.65 -5.07
CA GLU A 102 7.59 -10.00 -6.39
C GLU A 102 8.59 -9.57 -7.47
N ASP A 103 8.41 -10.09 -8.68
CA ASP A 103 9.13 -9.62 -9.86
C ASP A 103 8.96 -8.11 -10.04
N VAL A 104 10.02 -7.39 -10.40
CA VAL A 104 9.96 -5.93 -10.63
C VAL A 104 8.98 -5.52 -11.74
N ASN A 105 8.58 -6.44 -12.60
CA ASN A 105 7.61 -6.21 -13.67
C ASN A 105 6.23 -6.80 -13.34
N ALA A 106 6.03 -7.36 -12.14
CA ALA A 106 4.75 -7.89 -11.74
C ALA A 106 3.70 -6.76 -11.69
N PRO A 107 2.51 -6.96 -12.28
CA PRO A 107 1.41 -6.03 -12.11
C PRO A 107 0.87 -6.10 -10.66
N PRO A 108 0.29 -5.01 -10.13
CA PRO A 108 -0.19 -4.94 -8.74
C PRO A 108 -1.12 -6.08 -8.32
N ASN A 109 -1.93 -6.58 -9.25
CA ASN A 109 -2.94 -7.62 -9.02
C ASN A 109 -2.45 -9.04 -9.34
N SER A 110 -1.15 -9.22 -9.60
CA SER A 110 -0.56 -10.52 -9.95
C SER A 110 -0.84 -11.62 -8.90
N CYS A 111 -1.00 -11.22 -7.64
CA CYS A 111 -1.23 -12.13 -6.53
C CYS A 111 -2.64 -12.74 -6.46
N LEU A 112 -3.60 -12.24 -7.24
CA LEU A 112 -4.95 -12.83 -7.37
C LEU A 112 -4.93 -14.26 -7.89
N ASN A 113 -3.99 -14.58 -8.78
CA ASN A 113 -3.95 -15.85 -9.51
C ASN A 113 -3.19 -16.96 -8.76
N THR A 114 -2.98 -16.80 -7.45
CA THR A 114 -2.30 -17.82 -6.64
C THR A 114 -3.23 -19.02 -6.46
N GLN A 115 -2.75 -20.23 -6.75
CA GLN A 115 -3.51 -21.46 -6.47
C GLN A 115 -3.73 -21.59 -4.95
N THR A 116 -4.97 -21.45 -4.52
CA THR A 116 -5.39 -21.69 -3.14
C THR A 116 -6.25 -22.96 -3.05
N PRO A 117 -6.29 -23.62 -1.89
CA PRO A 117 -7.25 -24.70 -1.64
C PRO A 117 -8.70 -24.28 -1.93
N SER A 118 -9.58 -25.23 -2.25
CA SER A 118 -10.98 -24.96 -2.64
C SER A 118 -11.82 -24.23 -1.58
N TYR A 119 -11.44 -24.31 -0.31
CA TYR A 119 -12.09 -23.60 0.80
C TYR A 119 -11.62 -22.13 0.96
N ILE A 120 -10.68 -21.68 0.12
CA ILE A 120 -10.14 -20.33 0.10
C ILE A 120 -10.44 -19.69 -1.25
N LYS A 121 -11.21 -18.60 -1.23
CA LYS A 121 -11.48 -17.77 -2.41
C LYS A 121 -10.87 -16.39 -2.20
N THR A 122 -9.90 -16.01 -3.03
CA THR A 122 -9.35 -14.64 -3.02
C THR A 122 -10.29 -13.70 -3.77
N GLU A 123 -10.83 -12.70 -3.08
CA GLU A 123 -11.71 -11.67 -3.68
C GLU A 123 -10.94 -10.44 -4.14
N PHE A 124 -9.86 -10.12 -3.43
CA PHE A 124 -9.00 -8.97 -3.71
C PHE A 124 -7.57 -9.29 -3.37
N CYS A 125 -6.63 -8.86 -4.22
CA CYS A 125 -5.21 -8.91 -3.92
C CYS A 125 -4.49 -7.85 -4.73
N GLU A 126 -3.85 -6.91 -4.05
CA GLU A 126 -3.05 -5.86 -4.68
C GLU A 126 -1.75 -5.61 -3.92
N THR A 127 -0.73 -5.22 -4.67
CA THR A 127 0.57 -4.80 -4.17
C THR A 127 0.87 -3.33 -4.50
N CYS A 128 1.64 -2.68 -3.63
CA CYS A 128 2.00 -1.28 -3.77
C CYS A 128 3.39 -1.00 -3.15
N THR A 129 4.03 0.09 -3.55
CA THR A 129 5.46 0.36 -3.30
C THR A 129 5.74 1.58 -2.44
N THR A 130 4.73 2.14 -1.78
CA THR A 130 4.89 3.28 -0.87
C THR A 130 4.59 2.86 0.57
N ASP A 131 5.24 3.52 1.52
CA ASP A 131 5.07 3.24 2.95
C ASP A 131 3.59 3.22 3.37
N GLY A 132 3.18 2.12 4.02
CA GLY A 132 1.84 1.94 4.59
C GLY A 132 0.68 1.89 3.58
N CYS A 133 0.93 1.80 2.28
CA CYS A 133 -0.10 1.85 1.24
C CYS A 133 -1.12 0.71 1.34
N ASN A 134 -0.73 -0.45 1.86
CA ASN A 134 -1.67 -1.56 2.10
C ASN A 134 -2.66 -1.31 3.26
N GLY A 135 -2.52 -0.17 3.96
CA GLY A 135 -3.51 0.34 4.90
C GLY A 135 -4.63 1.16 4.25
N ALA A 136 -4.55 1.48 2.95
CA ALA A 136 -5.58 2.26 2.28
C ALA A 136 -6.92 1.49 2.18
N ALA A 137 -8.01 2.23 2.34
CA ALA A 137 -9.33 1.74 1.98
C ALA A 137 -9.44 1.65 0.45
N GLU A 138 -10.16 0.64 -0.03
CA GLU A 138 -10.35 0.32 -1.46
C GLU A 138 -10.80 1.54 -2.30
N TYR A 139 -11.58 2.45 -1.70
CA TYR A 139 -12.17 3.61 -2.39
C TYR A 139 -11.55 4.96 -2.03
N GLY A 140 -10.49 4.99 -1.21
CA GLY A 140 -9.91 6.25 -0.69
C GLY A 140 -9.49 7.24 -1.80
N PRO A 141 -8.65 6.83 -2.76
CA PRO A 141 -8.18 7.72 -3.84
C PRO A 141 -9.30 8.22 -4.75
N ALA A 142 -10.29 7.37 -5.05
CA ALA A 142 -11.44 7.74 -5.87
C ALA A 142 -12.31 8.80 -5.17
N ALA A 143 -12.55 8.65 -3.87
CA ALA A 143 -13.27 9.64 -3.08
C ALA A 143 -12.58 11.01 -3.09
N VAL A 144 -11.25 11.04 -2.95
CA VAL A 144 -10.46 12.28 -3.02
C VAL A 144 -10.56 12.93 -4.40
N LEU A 145 -10.45 12.16 -5.48
CA LEU A 145 -10.60 12.67 -6.85
C LEU A 145 -11.99 13.28 -7.10
N VAL A 146 -13.05 12.63 -6.62
CA VAL A 146 -14.42 13.17 -6.69
C VAL A 146 -14.55 14.48 -5.92
N LEU A 147 -13.99 14.54 -4.70
CA LEU A 147 -14.03 15.77 -3.90
C LEU A 147 -13.24 16.91 -4.55
N VAL A 148 -12.03 16.65 -5.06
CA VAL A 148 -11.19 17.65 -5.74
C VAL A 148 -11.87 18.17 -7.00
N SER A 149 -12.42 17.28 -7.84
CA SER A 149 -13.15 17.67 -9.05
C SER A 149 -14.40 18.50 -8.74
N ALA A 150 -15.15 18.17 -7.68
CA ALA A 150 -16.27 18.98 -7.22
C ALA A 150 -15.83 20.37 -6.72
N LEU A 151 -14.70 20.45 -6.02
CA LEU A 151 -14.12 21.71 -5.51
C LEU A 151 -13.65 22.61 -6.66
N VAL A 152 -12.95 22.03 -7.65
CA VAL A 152 -12.53 22.74 -8.86
C VAL A 152 -13.74 23.25 -9.64
N ALA A 153 -14.78 22.42 -9.83
CA ALA A 153 -16.02 22.83 -10.49
C ALA A 153 -16.71 24.00 -9.76
N LYS A 154 -16.74 23.98 -8.42
CA LYS A 154 -17.28 25.09 -7.60
C LYS A 154 -16.48 26.38 -7.77
N LEU A 155 -15.15 26.29 -7.80
CA LEU A 155 -14.25 27.45 -7.96
C LEU A 155 -14.30 28.04 -9.37
N LEU A 156 -14.54 27.22 -10.39
CA LEU A 156 -14.68 27.66 -11.79
C LEU A 156 -16.10 28.15 -12.14
N ALA A 157 -17.10 27.84 -11.29
CA ALA A 157 -18.47 28.30 -11.45
C ALA A 157 -18.73 29.69 -10.81
N TRP A 158 -17.66 30.38 -10.39
CA TRP A 158 -17.67 31.76 -9.89
C TRP A 158 -16.88 32.68 -10.83
#